data_AF-A0A2V8NI59-F1
#
_entry.id   AF-A0A2V8NI59-F1
#
_cell.length_a   1.000
_cell.length_b   1.000
_cell.length_c   1.000
_cell.angle_alpha   90.00
_cell.angle_beta   90.00
_cell.angle_gamma   90.00
#
_symmetry.space_group_name_H-M   'P 1'
#
loop_
_entity.id
_entity.type
_entity.pdbx_description
1 polymer ?
#
loop_
_entity_poly.entity_id
_entity_poly.type
_entity_poly.pdbx_seq_one_letter_code
_entity_poly.pdbx_strand_id
1 'polypeptide(L)'
;MSKTIVSVFDNQQKAAYLVNSAIASGFDSRFFSVINSAEASDPPQNSVICKLPGIPARLYRKHLLSGDSLLVAQVTEDDVPRLIRLLQSTGGHDIEAFDQVN
;
A
#
# COMPACT_ATOMS: atom_id res chain seq x y z
N MET A 1 5.98 -17.41 0.19
CA MET A 1 5.84 -16.65 1.45
C MET A 1 4.90 -15.46 1.22
N SER A 2 4.45 -14.75 2.25
CA SER A 2 3.69 -13.49 2.10
C SER A 2 4.65 -12.30 1.94
N LYS A 3 4.27 -11.36 1.07
CA LYS A 3 5.00 -10.11 0.81
C LYS A 3 4.07 -8.93 1.07
N THR A 4 4.62 -7.86 1.61
CA THR A 4 3.91 -6.59 1.79
C THR A 4 4.27 -5.67 0.64
N ILE A 5 3.30 -5.28 -0.17
CA ILE A 5 3.46 -4.29 -1.23
C ILE A 5 2.91 -2.96 -0.75
N VAL A 6 3.66 -1.88 -0.98
CA VAL A 6 3.23 -0.51 -0.70
C VAL A 6 3.26 0.27 -2.00
N SER A 7 2.26 1.12 -2.22
CA SER A 7 2.18 2.04 -3.35
C SER A 7 1.61 3.37 -2.90
N VAL A 8 2.16 4.46 -3.44
CA VAL A 8 1.68 5.82 -3.20
C VAL A 8 0.65 6.20 -4.27
N PHE A 9 -0.36 6.98 -3.86
CA PHE A 9 -1.40 7.54 -4.71
C PHE A 9 -1.66 9.00 -4.34
N ASP A 10 -1.82 9.87 -5.33
CA ASP A 10 -2.05 11.31 -5.11
C ASP A 10 -3.36 11.62 -4.36
N ASN A 11 -4.33 10.69 -4.35
CA ASN A 11 -5.64 10.89 -3.72
C ASN A 11 -6.27 9.55 -3.32
N GLN A 12 -6.90 9.54 -2.14
CA GLN A 12 -7.70 8.44 -1.60
C GLN A 12 -8.70 7.83 -2.59
N GLN A 13 -9.34 8.64 -3.44
CA GLN A 13 -10.32 8.12 -4.42
C GLN A 13 -9.68 7.12 -5.40
N LYS A 14 -8.43 7.37 -5.82
CA LYS A 14 -7.69 6.44 -6.70
C LYS A 14 -7.33 5.16 -5.96
N ALA A 15 -6.88 5.27 -4.71
CA ALA A 15 -6.57 4.11 -3.88
C ALA A 15 -7.81 3.21 -3.66
N ALA A 16 -8.98 3.81 -3.38
CA ALA A 16 -10.24 3.08 -3.23
C ALA A 16 -10.71 2.43 -4.55
N TYR A 17 -10.57 3.13 -5.67
CA TYR A 17 -10.87 2.56 -7.00
C TYR A 17 -10.00 1.34 -7.30
N LEU A 18 -8.73 1.38 -6.92
CA LEU A 18 -7.84 0.24 -7.10
C LEU A 18 -8.24 -0.94 -6.21
N VAL A 19 -8.63 -0.74 -4.96
CA VAL A 19 -9.14 -1.85 -4.13
C VAL A 19 -10.28 -2.57 -4.84
N ASN A 20 -11.22 -1.83 -5.44
CA ASN A 20 -12.29 -2.41 -6.24
C ASN A 20 -11.79 -3.14 -7.49
N SER A 21 -10.78 -2.58 -8.18
CA SER A 21 -10.17 -3.21 -9.38
C SER A 21 -9.40 -4.49 -9.04
N ALA A 22 -8.75 -4.53 -7.88
CA ALA A 22 -8.07 -5.71 -7.37
C ALA A 22 -9.08 -6.80 -6.99
N ILE A 23 -10.18 -6.43 -6.33
CA ILE A 23 -11.28 -7.35 -6.02
C ILE A 23 -11.90 -7.92 -7.31
N ALA A 24 -12.16 -7.08 -8.30
CA ALA A 24 -12.67 -7.52 -9.60
C ALA A 24 -11.68 -8.46 -10.34
N SER A 25 -10.38 -8.30 -10.07
CA SER A 25 -9.33 -9.20 -10.56
C SER A 25 -9.21 -10.48 -9.72
N GLY A 26 -10.00 -10.66 -8.66
CA GLY A 26 -10.00 -11.86 -7.83
C GLY A 26 -9.04 -11.81 -6.64
N PHE A 27 -8.51 -10.63 -6.28
CA PHE A 27 -7.81 -10.47 -5.01
C PHE A 27 -8.80 -10.29 -3.86
N ASP A 28 -8.47 -10.79 -2.67
CA ASP A 28 -9.29 -10.61 -1.48
C ASP A 28 -9.09 -9.20 -0.89
N SER A 29 -10.18 -8.50 -0.64
CA SER A 29 -10.16 -7.13 -0.09
C SER A 29 -9.47 -7.04 1.27
N ARG A 30 -9.48 -8.12 2.06
CA ARG A 30 -8.86 -8.18 3.39
C ARG A 30 -7.34 -8.03 3.35
N PHE A 31 -6.74 -8.26 2.20
CA PHE A 31 -5.31 -8.09 2.00
C PHE A 31 -4.92 -6.64 1.74
N PHE A 32 -5.88 -5.75 1.49
CA PHE A 32 -5.61 -4.35 1.19
C PHE A 32 -5.93 -3.46 2.39
N SER A 33 -5.13 -2.42 2.56
CA SER A 33 -5.35 -1.35 3.52
C SER A 33 -4.99 -0.03 2.85
N VAL A 34 -5.90 0.93 2.91
CA VAL A 34 -5.67 2.30 2.43
C VAL A 34 -5.36 3.15 3.64
N ILE A 35 -4.24 3.86 3.62
CA ILE A 35 -3.83 4.77 4.67
C ILE A 35 -3.87 6.18 4.11
N ASN A 36 -4.60 7.06 4.78
CA ASN A 36 -4.77 8.44 4.33
C ASN A 36 -3.87 9.41 5.08
N SER A 37 -3.71 10.61 4.53
CA SER A 37 -2.95 11.70 5.15
C SER A 37 -3.39 12.03 6.59
N ALA A 38 -4.67 11.87 6.91
CA ALA A 38 -5.19 12.05 8.27
C ALA A 38 -4.59 11.05 9.28
N GLU A 39 -4.20 9.86 8.83
CA GLU A 39 -3.59 8.81 9.66
C GLU A 39 -2.06 8.96 9.75
N ALA A 40 -1.47 9.96 9.09
CA ALA A 40 -0.03 10.23 9.13
C ALA A 40 0.44 10.74 10.49
N SER A 41 -0.40 11.55 11.14
CA SER A 41 -0.08 12.25 12.40
C SER A 41 -0.17 11.35 13.61
N ASP A 42 -1.09 10.38 13.59
CA ASP A 42 -1.25 9.37 14.64
C ASP A 42 -1.58 8.01 14.01
N PRO A 43 -0.56 7.33 13.43
CA PRO A 43 -0.79 6.04 12.80
C PRO A 43 -1.20 5.04 13.88
N PRO A 44 -2.29 4.27 13.69
CA PRO A 44 -2.67 3.25 14.66
C PRO A 44 -1.48 2.31 14.90
N GLN A 45 -1.26 1.88 16.14
CA GLN A 45 -0.09 1.04 16.50
C GLN A 45 0.02 -0.24 15.66
N ASN A 46 -1.10 -0.72 15.12
CA ASN A 46 -1.16 -1.87 14.22
C ASN A 46 -1.01 -1.54 12.73
N SER A 47 -0.73 -0.28 12.38
CA SER A 47 -0.52 0.16 11.00
C SER A 47 0.72 -0.51 10.42
N VAL A 48 0.61 -0.94 9.16
CA VAL A 48 1.74 -1.56 8.45
C VAL A 48 2.91 -0.59 8.32
N ILE A 49 2.68 0.73 8.33
CA ILE A 49 3.75 1.74 8.32
C ILE A 49 4.71 1.54 9.51
N CYS A 50 4.21 1.11 10.66
CA CYS A 50 5.03 0.84 11.85
C CYS A 50 5.86 -0.45 11.71
N LYS A 51 5.49 -1.33 10.78
CA LYS A 51 6.18 -2.59 10.48
C LYS A 51 7.15 -2.46 9.31
N LEU A 52 7.12 -1.35 8.57
CA LEU A 52 8.06 -1.11 7.48
C LEU A 52 9.45 -0.75 8.03
N PRO A 53 10.52 -1.07 7.29
CA PRO A 53 11.87 -0.65 7.67
C PRO A 53 11.96 0.88 7.80
N GLY A 54 12.84 1.37 8.68
CA GLY A 54 12.85 2.79 9.10
C GLY A 54 13.04 3.81 7.96
N ILE A 55 13.78 3.46 6.90
CA ILE A 55 13.98 4.34 5.74
C ILE A 55 12.69 4.45 4.88
N PRO A 56 12.12 3.33 4.37
CA PRO A 56 10.82 3.34 3.69
C PRO A 56 9.70 3.98 4.51
N ALA A 57 9.60 3.65 5.81
CA ALA A 57 8.58 4.21 6.70
C ALA A 57 8.64 5.74 6.76
N ARG A 58 9.85 6.33 6.76
CA ARG A 58 10.04 7.79 6.76
C ARG A 58 9.63 8.42 5.44
N LEU A 59 9.90 7.74 4.31
CA LEU A 59 9.55 8.20 2.98
C LEU A 59 8.03 8.21 2.80
N TYR A 60 7.36 7.11 3.16
CA TYR A 60 5.91 7.00 3.11
C TYR A 60 5.18 7.96 4.05
N ARG A 61 5.71 8.20 5.26
CA ARG A 61 5.18 9.27 6.14
C ARG A 61 5.25 10.64 5.48
N LYS A 62 6.30 10.94 4.72
CA LYS A 62 6.43 12.22 4.00
C LYS A 62 5.35 12.37 2.92
N HIS A 63 5.05 11.30 2.18
CA HIS A 63 3.96 11.30 1.19
C HIS A 63 2.61 11.57 1.87
N LEU A 64 2.31 10.85 2.94
CA LEU A 64 1.08 11.08 3.69
C LEU A 64 0.96 12.52 4.23
N LEU A 65 2.05 13.08 4.77
CA LEU A 65 2.08 14.48 5.23
C LEU A 65 1.93 15.49 4.08
N SER A 66 2.23 15.10 2.84
CA SER A 66 2.07 15.94 1.65
C SER A 66 0.65 15.90 1.08
N GLY A 67 -0.22 15.05 1.64
CA GLY A 67 -1.62 14.88 1.20
C GLY A 67 -1.88 13.62 0.40
N ASP A 68 -0.85 12.83 0.11
CA ASP A 68 -0.98 11.57 -0.61
C ASP A 68 -1.65 10.50 0.28
N SER A 69 -2.13 9.44 -0.37
CA SER A 69 -2.59 8.21 0.27
C SER A 69 -1.64 7.06 -0.06
N LEU A 70 -1.55 6.10 0.84
CA LEU A 70 -0.83 4.85 0.62
C LEU A 70 -1.82 3.72 0.47
N LEU A 71 -1.54 2.81 -0.45
CA LEU A 71 -2.11 1.49 -0.45
C LEU A 71 -1.05 0.51 0.04
N VAL A 72 -1.44 -0.30 1.00
CA VAL A 72 -0.67 -1.44 1.48
C VAL A 72 -1.43 -2.71 1.12
N ALA A 73 -0.74 -3.70 0.58
CA ALA A 73 -1.30 -4.99 0.24
C ALA A 73 -0.43 -6.13 0.79
N GLN A 74 -1.03 -7.14 1.40
CA GLN A 74 -0.35 -8.38 1.79
C GLN A 74 -0.73 -9.52 0.86
N VAL A 75 0.16 -9.88 -0.05
CA VAL A 75 -0.11 -10.90 -1.07
C VAL A 75 0.89 -12.04 -1.02
N THR A 76 0.57 -13.14 -1.69
CA THR A 76 1.55 -14.21 -1.88
C THR A 76 2.66 -13.74 -2.82
N GLU A 77 3.83 -14.36 -2.72
CA GLU A 77 4.97 -14.07 -3.59
C GLU A 77 4.64 -14.23 -5.09
N ASP A 78 3.83 -15.23 -5.44
CA ASP A 78 3.36 -15.47 -6.82
C ASP A 78 2.44 -14.35 -7.33
N ASP A 79 1.72 -13.68 -6.43
CA ASP A 79 0.81 -12.58 -6.73
C ASP A 79 1.50 -11.22 -6.86
N VAL A 80 2.75 -11.09 -6.40
CA VAL A 80 3.51 -9.83 -6.42
C VAL A 80 3.59 -9.22 -7.81
N PRO A 81 4.03 -9.94 -8.87
CA PRO A 81 4.16 -9.36 -10.20
C PRO A 81 2.81 -8.92 -10.77
N ARG A 82 1.76 -9.66 -10.44
CA ARG A 82 0.39 -9.39 -10.88
C ARG A 82 -0.14 -8.12 -10.23
N LEU A 83 0.08 -7.95 -8.93
CA LEU A 83 -0.37 -6.75 -8.22
C LEU A 83 0.44 -5.51 -8.64
N ILE A 84 1.77 -5.61 -8.78
CA ILE A 84 2.60 -4.48 -9.23
C ILE A 84 2.12 -3.96 -10.59
N ARG A 85 1.82 -4.85 -11.55
CA ARG A 85 1.27 -4.44 -12.85
C ARG A 85 -0.06 -3.70 -12.72
N LEU A 86 -0.94 -4.16 -11.85
CA LEU A 86 -2.22 -3.50 -11.57
C LEU A 86 -1.99 -2.09 -10.97
N LEU A 87 -1.12 -1.97 -9.98
CA LEU A 87 -0.76 -0.70 -9.35
C LEU A 87 -0.19 0.31 -10.37
N GLN A 88 0.75 -0.12 -11.20
CA GLN A 88 1.32 0.71 -12.26
C GLN A 88 0.27 1.18 -13.27
N SER A 89 -0.64 0.29 -13.68
CA SER A 89 -1.69 0.62 -14.67
C SER A 89 -2.75 1.60 -14.15
N THR A 90 -2.87 1.75 -12.83
CA THR A 90 -3.88 2.59 -12.17
C THR A 90 -3.30 3.87 -11.57
N GLY A 91 -2.03 4.16 -11.86
CA GLY A 91 -1.35 5.39 -11.43
C GLY A 91 -0.73 5.32 -10.04
N GLY A 92 -0.55 4.12 -9.49
CA GLY A 92 0.30 3.91 -8.32
C GLY A 92 1.76 4.18 -8.66
N HIS A 93 2.47 4.85 -7.76
CA HIS A 93 3.89 5.17 -7.89
C HIS A 93 4.63 4.86 -6.59
N ASP A 94 5.97 4.93 -6.61
CA ASP A 94 6.84 4.52 -5.49
C ASP A 94 6.46 3.14 -4.94
N ILE A 95 6.24 2.20 -5.86
CA ILE A 95 5.79 0.84 -5.56
C ILE A 95 6.98 0.00 -5.07
N GLU A 96 6.89 -0.50 -3.85
CA GLU A 96 7.92 -1.38 -3.27
C GLU A 96 7.28 -2.63 -2.67
N ALA A 97 8.00 -3.75 -2.76
CA ALA A 97 7.64 -5.02 -2.15
C ALA A 97 8.64 -5.37 -1.04
N PHE A 98 8.13 -5.60 0.15
CA PHE A 98 8.89 -5.95 1.33
C PHE A 98 8.61 -7.38 1.73
N ASP A 99 9.67 -8.08 2.15
CA ASP A 99 9.50 -9.29 2.95
C ASP A 99 8.81 -8.95 4.26
N GLN A 100 7.97 -9.88 4.73
CA GLN A 100 7.36 -9.72 6.04
C GLN A 100 8.47 -9.77 7.10
N VAL A 101 8.74 -8.64 7.73
CA VAL A 101 9.66 -8.55 8.87
C VAL A 101 8.98 -9.28 10.03
N ASN A 102 9.57 -10.41 10.44
CA ASN A 102 9.19 -11.18 11.62
C ASN A 102 9.31 -10.34 12.89
#